data_AF-N9KM16-F1
#
_entry.id   AF-N9KM16-F1
#
_cell.length_a   1.000
_cell.length_b   1.000
_cell.length_c   1.000
_cell.angle_alpha   90.00
_cell.angle_beta   90.00
_cell.angle_gamma   90.00
#
_symmetry.space_group_name_H-M   'P 1'
#
loop_
_entity.id
_entity.type
_entity.pdbx_description
1 polymer ?
#
loop_
_entity_poly.entity_id
_entity_poly.type
_entity_poly.pdbx_seq_one_letter_code
_entity_poly.pdbx_strand_id
1 'polypeptide(L)'
;MKKQLLLVAIMSSLLISGCAKKVTQDEYDSMESSYQQQITELESKVTSQQEYINTMNSSIQEISSSVDRFDYEDWRIVVPDVYYAVKELENNIQTEP
;
A
#
# COMPACT_ATOMS: atom_id res chain seq x y z
N MET A 1 65.00 -0.80 -18.40
CA MET A 1 63.99 -1.36 -17.47
C MET A 1 63.31 -0.30 -16.59
N LYS A 2 64.03 0.65 -15.98
CA LYS A 2 63.42 1.69 -15.10
C LYS A 2 62.32 2.55 -15.75
N LYS A 3 62.45 2.93 -17.04
CA LYS A 3 61.43 3.71 -17.77
C LYS A 3 60.15 2.93 -18.10
N GLN A 4 60.28 1.61 -18.30
CA GLN A 4 59.14 0.70 -18.56
C GLN A 4 58.29 0.49 -17.29
N LEU A 5 58.94 0.37 -16.13
CA LEU A 5 58.26 0.24 -14.84
C LEU A 5 57.45 1.50 -14.47
N LEU A 6 57.94 2.68 -14.84
CA LEU A 6 57.32 3.97 -14.53
C LEU A 6 56.06 4.22 -15.38
N LEU A 7 56.08 3.80 -16.65
CA LEU A 7 54.92 3.83 -17.55
C LEU A 7 53.82 2.86 -17.11
N VAL A 8 54.18 1.65 -16.65
CA VAL A 8 53.21 0.67 -16.15
C VAL A 8 52.58 1.13 -14.83
N ALA A 9 53.34 1.81 -13.95
CA ALA A 9 52.82 2.38 -12.71
C ALA A 9 51.85 3.55 -12.94
N ILE A 10 52.13 4.42 -13.91
CA ILE A 10 51.24 5.54 -14.29
C ILE A 10 49.99 5.04 -15.01
N MET A 11 50.11 4.01 -15.84
CA MET A 11 48.97 3.43 -16.56
C MET A 11 48.04 2.63 -15.62
N SER A 12 48.59 2.06 -14.55
CA SER A 12 47.80 1.36 -13.52
C SER A 12 47.04 2.30 -12.58
N SER A 13 47.55 3.53 -12.34
CA SER A 13 46.86 4.52 -11.52
C SER A 13 45.74 5.27 -12.26
N LEU A 14 45.79 5.34 -13.59
CA LEU A 14 44.69 5.89 -14.42
C LEU A 14 43.49 4.94 -14.56
N LEU A 15 43.62 3.65 -14.22
CA LEU A 15 42.55 2.67 -14.37
C LEU A 15 41.66 2.52 -13.12
N ILE A 16 42.01 3.19 -12.00
CA ILE A 16 41.24 3.12 -10.74
C ILE A 16 40.26 4.29 -10.60
N SER A 17 40.28 5.28 -11.50
CA SER A 17 39.20 6.27 -11.63
C SER A 17 37.99 5.69 -12.35
N GLY A 18 37.59 4.47 -11.99
CA GLY A 18 36.28 3.94 -12.31
C GLY A 18 35.27 4.88 -11.69
N CYS A 19 34.58 5.66 -12.53
CA CYS A 19 33.45 6.50 -12.19
C CYS A 19 32.28 5.62 -11.71
N ALA A 20 32.39 5.02 -10.54
CA ALA A 20 31.22 4.77 -9.72
C ALA A 20 30.73 6.17 -9.31
N LYS A 21 29.56 6.58 -9.79
CA LYS A 21 28.84 7.74 -9.21
C LYS A 21 28.85 7.51 -7.70
N LYS A 22 29.67 8.26 -6.96
CA LYS A 22 29.64 8.23 -5.51
C LYS A 22 28.35 8.91 -5.13
N VAL A 23 27.35 8.10 -4.80
CA VAL A 23 26.16 8.61 -4.13
C VAL A 23 26.64 9.30 -2.86
N THR A 24 26.35 10.59 -2.71
CA THR A 24 26.80 11.35 -1.54
C THR A 24 25.98 10.91 -0.32
N GLN A 25 26.50 11.18 0.90
CA GLN A 25 25.72 10.94 2.11
C GLN A 25 24.36 11.67 2.05
N ASP A 26 24.37 12.91 1.55
CA ASP A 26 23.16 13.71 1.37
C ASP A 26 22.15 13.05 0.40
N GLU A 27 22.61 12.38 -0.65
CA GLU A 27 21.75 11.64 -1.57
C GLU A 27 21.17 10.37 -0.92
N TYR A 28 21.92 9.70 -0.04
CA TYR A 28 21.40 8.59 0.76
C TYR A 28 20.35 9.06 1.76
N ASP A 29 20.64 10.11 2.53
CA ASP A 29 19.74 10.65 3.54
C ASP A 29 18.43 11.16 2.89
N SER A 30 18.52 11.79 1.72
CA SER A 30 17.35 12.21 0.95
C SER A 30 16.52 11.02 0.45
N MET A 31 17.17 9.96 0.00
CA MET A 31 16.49 8.75 -0.48
C MET A 31 15.81 8.01 0.67
N GLU A 32 16.48 7.88 1.81
CA GLU A 32 15.91 7.29 3.03
C GLU A 32 14.67 8.08 3.48
N SER A 33 14.76 9.41 3.56
CA SER A 33 13.62 10.27 3.89
C SER A 33 12.45 10.08 2.91
N SER A 34 12.72 10.00 1.61
CA SER A 34 11.69 9.74 0.59
C SER A 34 11.04 8.37 0.76
N TYR A 35 11.82 7.34 1.08
CA TYR A 35 11.26 6.02 1.33
C TYR A 35 10.45 5.97 2.62
N GLN A 36 10.88 6.63 3.69
CA GLN A 36 10.09 6.72 4.93
C GLN A 36 8.76 7.42 4.71
N GLN A 37 8.75 8.49 3.89
CA GLN A 37 7.50 9.16 3.50
C GLN A 37 6.57 8.22 2.71
N GLN A 38 7.11 7.49 1.73
CA GLN A 38 6.33 6.51 0.96
C GLN A 38 5.78 5.37 1.83
N ILE A 39 6.59 4.88 2.78
CA ILE A 39 6.16 3.87 3.75
C ILE A 39 4.98 4.40 4.57
N THR A 40 5.11 5.62 5.11
CA THR A 40 4.05 6.25 5.92
C THR A 40 2.75 6.43 5.11
N GLU A 41 2.86 6.84 3.84
CA GLU A 41 1.71 6.99 2.95
C GLU A 41 1.04 5.64 2.65
N LEU A 42 1.84 4.61 2.38
CA LEU A 42 1.33 3.26 2.15
C LEU A 42 0.69 2.66 3.40
N GLU A 43 1.28 2.85 4.58
CA GLU A 43 0.71 2.41 5.85
C GLU A 43 -0.65 3.07 6.14
N SER A 44 -0.75 4.38 5.86
CA SER A 44 -2.02 5.12 5.96
C SER A 44 -3.06 4.55 5.01
N LYS A 45 -2.70 4.30 3.74
CA LYS A 45 -3.60 3.72 2.75
C LYS A 45 -4.07 2.32 3.14
N VAL A 46 -3.16 1.47 3.62
CA VAL A 46 -3.49 0.12 4.10
C VAL A 46 -4.45 0.18 5.28
N THR A 47 -4.22 1.09 6.23
CA THR A 47 -5.10 1.28 7.39
C THR A 47 -6.51 1.69 6.93
N SER A 48 -6.60 2.68 6.05
CA SER A 48 -7.88 3.15 5.54
C SER A 48 -8.64 2.09 4.74
N GLN A 49 -7.94 1.31 3.92
CA GLN A 49 -8.53 0.17 3.21
C GLN A 49 -9.02 -0.92 4.17
N GLN A 50 -8.29 -1.18 5.26
CA GLN A 50 -8.70 -2.17 6.26
C GLN A 50 -9.98 -1.73 7.00
N GLU A 51 -10.10 -0.45 7.33
CA GLU A 51 -11.32 0.12 7.91
C GLU A 51 -12.51 0.00 6.96
N TYR A 52 -12.30 0.31 5.67
CA TYR A 52 -13.32 0.14 4.64
C TYR A 52 -13.79 -1.31 4.50
N ILE A 53 -12.87 -2.28 4.47
CA ILE A 53 -13.20 -3.72 4.46
C ILE A 53 -14.01 -4.11 5.71
N ASN A 54 -13.65 -3.60 6.89
CA ASN A 54 -14.36 -3.89 8.13
C ASN A 54 -15.80 -3.35 8.11
N THR A 55 -16.00 -2.16 7.54
CA THR A 55 -17.33 -1.57 7.33
C THR A 55 -18.16 -2.44 6.39
N MET A 56 -17.61 -2.83 5.23
CA MET A 56 -18.30 -3.71 4.28
C MET A 56 -18.68 -5.05 4.89
N ASN A 57 -17.76 -5.67 5.64
CA ASN A 57 -18.01 -6.95 6.32
C ASN A 57 -19.16 -6.86 7.33
N SER A 58 -19.21 -5.75 8.09
CA SER A 58 -20.30 -5.52 9.05
C SER A 58 -21.66 -5.41 8.34
N SER A 59 -21.75 -4.62 7.27
CA SER A 59 -22.98 -4.51 6.47
C SER A 59 -23.40 -5.85 5.85
N ILE A 60 -22.45 -6.66 5.38
CA ILE A 60 -22.74 -8.01 4.85
C ILE A 60 -23.29 -8.93 5.96
N GLN A 61 -22.74 -8.85 7.19
CA GLN A 61 -23.25 -9.63 8.33
C GLN A 61 -24.67 -9.22 8.73
N GLU A 62 -25.00 -7.93 8.66
CA GLU A 62 -26.35 -7.44 8.91
C GLU A 62 -27.34 -7.92 7.85
N ILE A 63 -26.95 -7.89 6.58
CA ILE A 63 -27.75 -8.46 5.48
C ILE A 63 -27.95 -9.96 5.71
N SER A 64 -26.88 -10.71 6.02
CA SER A 64 -26.97 -12.15 6.29
C SER A 64 -27.94 -12.45 7.44
N SER A 65 -27.80 -11.74 8.55
CA SER A 65 -28.68 -11.89 9.73
C SER A 65 -30.13 -11.56 9.39
N SER A 66 -30.35 -10.57 8.52
CA SER A 66 -31.68 -10.21 8.04
C SER A 66 -32.24 -11.29 7.12
N VAL A 67 -31.41 -11.92 6.28
CA VAL A 67 -31.82 -13.02 5.42
C VAL A 67 -32.15 -14.29 6.22
N ASP A 68 -31.40 -14.60 7.27
CA ASP A 68 -31.67 -15.77 8.13
C ASP A 68 -33.08 -15.70 8.76
N ARG A 69 -33.63 -14.48 8.96
CA ARG A 69 -34.99 -14.26 9.45
C ARG A 69 -36.09 -14.79 8.52
N PHE A 70 -35.81 -15.03 7.25
CA PHE A 70 -36.79 -15.63 6.33
C PHE A 70 -37.25 -17.03 6.75
N ASP A 71 -36.44 -17.75 7.51
CA ASP A 71 -36.78 -19.10 7.95
C ASP A 71 -37.88 -19.11 9.03
N TYR A 72 -38.13 -17.98 9.69
CA TYR A 72 -39.02 -17.92 10.86
C TYR A 72 -39.95 -16.70 10.95
N GLU A 73 -39.78 -15.66 10.12
CA GLU A 73 -40.62 -14.46 10.09
C GLU A 73 -41.43 -14.32 8.79
N ASP A 74 -42.48 -13.49 8.82
CA ASP A 74 -43.24 -13.13 7.62
C ASP A 74 -42.33 -12.33 6.66
N TRP A 75 -42.26 -12.77 5.40
CA TRP A 75 -41.48 -12.11 4.36
C TRP A 75 -41.80 -10.61 4.20
N ARG A 76 -43.03 -10.19 4.54
CA ARG A 76 -43.44 -8.77 4.51
C ARG A 76 -42.71 -7.91 5.54
N ILE A 77 -42.15 -8.52 6.58
CA ILE A 77 -41.32 -7.87 7.60
C ILE A 77 -39.85 -7.92 7.15
N VAL A 78 -39.38 -9.08 6.68
CA VAL A 78 -37.97 -9.31 6.38
C VAL A 78 -37.49 -8.59 5.11
N VAL A 79 -38.30 -8.59 4.04
CA VAL A 79 -37.90 -8.00 2.74
C VAL A 79 -37.55 -6.50 2.86
N PRO A 80 -38.35 -5.65 3.54
CA PRO A 80 -37.96 -4.26 3.78
C PRO A 80 -36.61 -4.11 4.50
N ASP A 81 -36.36 -4.89 5.54
CA ASP A 81 -35.13 -4.80 6.33
C ASP A 81 -33.90 -5.16 5.48
N VAL A 82 -33.99 -6.25 4.70
CA VAL A 82 -32.93 -6.63 3.74
C VAL A 82 -32.74 -5.54 2.69
N TYR A 83 -33.81 -4.93 2.18
CA TYR A 83 -33.72 -3.84 1.21
C TYR A 83 -32.94 -2.65 1.77
N TYR A 84 -33.23 -2.21 3.00
CA TYR A 84 -32.53 -1.09 3.61
C TYR A 84 -31.07 -1.41 3.90
N ALA A 85 -30.76 -2.61 4.40
CA ALA A 85 -29.39 -3.05 4.66
C ALA A 85 -28.56 -3.13 3.36
N VAL A 86 -29.16 -3.61 2.25
CA VAL A 86 -28.50 -3.60 0.93
C VAL A 86 -28.29 -2.16 0.43
N LYS A 87 -29.25 -1.25 0.67
CA LYS A 87 -29.08 0.16 0.30
C LYS A 87 -27.99 0.86 1.09
N GLU A 88 -27.84 0.53 2.36
CA GLU A 88 -26.74 1.01 3.18
C GLU A 88 -25.39 0.49 2.69
N LEU A 89 -25.28 -0.80 2.37
CA LEU A 89 -24.09 -1.37 1.75
C LEU A 89 -23.75 -0.68 0.41
N GLU A 90 -24.75 -0.43 -0.44
CA GLU A 90 -24.55 0.29 -1.71
C GLU A 90 -23.97 1.70 -1.49
N ASN A 91 -24.47 2.42 -0.49
CA ASN A 91 -23.93 3.74 -0.13
C ASN A 91 -22.50 3.64 0.39
N ASN A 92 -22.21 2.65 1.26
CA ASN A 92 -20.87 2.43 1.81
C ASN A 92 -19.86 2.12 0.70
N ILE A 93 -20.26 1.35 -0.33
CA ILE A 93 -19.39 1.03 -1.48
C ILE A 93 -19.08 2.26 -2.33
N GLN A 94 -20.04 3.19 -2.48
CA GLN A 94 -19.84 4.41 -3.27
C GLN A 94 -18.88 5.41 -2.60
N THR A 95 -18.68 5.28 -1.29
CA THR A 95 -17.77 6.11 -0.50
C THR A 95 -16.44 5.41 -0.23
N GLU A 96 -15.83 4.83 -1.27
CA GLU A 96 -14.48 4.25 -1.17
C GLU A 96 -13.49 5.31 -0.61
N PRO A 97 -12.62 4.95 0.35
CA PRO A 97 -11.61 5.86 0.89
C PRO A 97 -10.50 6.26 -0.10
#